data_AF-A4G2Z2-F1
#
_entry.id   AF-A4G2Z2-F1
#
_cell.length_a   1.000
_cell.length_b   1.000
_cell.length_c   1.000
_cell.angle_alpha   90.00
_cell.angle_beta   90.00
_cell.angle_gamma   90.00
#
_symmetry.space_group_name_H-M   'P 1'
#
loop_
_entity.id
_entity.type
_entity.pdbx_description
1 polymer ?
#
loop_
_entity_poly.entity_id
_entity_poly.type
_entity_poly.pdbx_seq_one_letter_code
_entity_poly.pdbx_strand_id
1 'polypeptide(L)'
;MKTPNQEAASSDLTTQQFIDQLDALQPCAQQKNTAHFQKLYPAIERALSRKVSQKQLVSQLEKMDLKLSIGGFRAQLKAEQDRRKECGDVLPCSLCGSLLPHMEKVSSSIAAAFANKDMNK
;
A
#
# COMPACT_ATOMS: atom_id res chain seq x y z
N MET A 1 -28.62 -1.81 55.97
CA MET A 1 -28.89 -1.34 54.61
C MET A 1 -27.71 -1.78 53.75
N LYS A 2 -27.93 -2.67 52.78
CA LYS A 2 -26.89 -3.53 52.19
C LYS A 2 -26.93 -3.44 50.66
N THR A 3 -25.83 -2.93 50.08
CA THR A 3 -25.29 -3.08 48.70
C THR A 3 -26.10 -2.54 47.50
N PRO A 4 -25.49 -2.34 46.30
CA PRO A 4 -24.09 -2.60 45.86
C PRO A 4 -23.41 -1.39 45.16
N ASN A 5 -22.14 -1.06 45.41
CA ASN A 5 -20.91 -1.57 44.77
C ASN A 5 -21.03 -1.89 43.26
N GLN A 6 -20.69 -0.90 42.43
CA GLN A 6 -20.42 -1.06 40.99
C GLN A 6 -19.01 -1.65 40.83
N GLU A 7 -18.95 -2.93 40.49
CA GLU A 7 -17.71 -3.65 40.24
C GLU A 7 -17.75 -4.23 38.81
N ALA A 8 -16.65 -3.98 38.09
CA ALA A 8 -16.19 -4.70 36.89
C ALA A 8 -17.05 -4.65 35.62
N ALA A 9 -16.69 -3.74 34.71
CA ALA A 9 -16.81 -3.99 33.28
C ALA A 9 -15.80 -5.11 32.91
N SER A 10 -16.23 -6.35 33.05
CA SER A 10 -15.45 -7.54 32.73
C SER A 10 -15.21 -7.63 31.23
N SER A 11 -13.99 -7.30 30.82
CA SER A 11 -13.45 -7.48 29.48
C SER A 11 -13.15 -8.97 29.24
N ASP A 12 -14.20 -9.77 29.03
CA ASP A 12 -14.07 -11.14 28.52
C ASP A 12 -14.79 -11.21 27.18
N LEU A 13 -14.15 -10.63 26.15
CA LEU A 13 -14.63 -10.72 24.78
C LEU A 13 -14.41 -12.16 24.31
N THR A 14 -15.48 -12.83 23.93
CA THR A 14 -15.37 -14.14 23.29
C THR A 14 -14.50 -14.05 22.04
N THR A 15 -13.76 -15.10 21.71
CA THR A 15 -12.90 -15.14 20.51
C THR A 15 -13.66 -14.71 19.25
N GLN A 16 -14.94 -15.06 19.15
CA GLN A 16 -15.81 -14.67 18.04
C GLN A 16 -16.04 -13.15 17.97
N GLN A 17 -16.30 -12.50 19.10
CA GLN A 17 -16.44 -11.04 19.15
C GLN A 17 -15.13 -10.32 18.79
N PHE A 18 -13.99 -10.93 19.11
CA PHE A 18 -12.68 -10.38 18.72
C PHE A 18 -12.46 -10.51 17.22
N ILE A 19 -12.83 -11.65 16.62
CA ILE A 19 -12.80 -11.84 15.15
C ILE A 19 -13.69 -10.81 14.47
N ASP A 20 -14.93 -10.62 14.95
CA ASP A 20 -15.87 -9.65 14.36
C ASP A 20 -15.33 -8.21 14.45
N GLN A 21 -14.64 -7.86 15.54
CA GLN A 21 -13.97 -6.56 15.69
C GLN A 21 -12.79 -6.39 14.73
N LEU A 22 -12.01 -7.44 14.49
CA LEU A 22 -10.92 -7.43 13.51
C LEU A 22 -11.46 -7.34 12.08
N ASP A 23 -12.54 -8.04 11.76
CA ASP A 23 -13.19 -7.98 10.44
C ASP A 23 -13.84 -6.61 10.18
N ALA A 24 -14.31 -5.95 11.25
CA ALA A 24 -14.80 -4.57 11.21
C ALA A 24 -13.69 -3.54 10.94
N LEU A 25 -12.40 -3.89 11.13
CA LEU A 25 -11.26 -3.09 10.67
C LEU A 25 -11.10 -3.21 9.14
N GLN A 26 -12.18 -2.94 8.39
CA GLN A 26 -12.09 -2.73 6.96
C GLN A 26 -11.27 -1.47 6.72
N PRO A 27 -10.33 -1.47 5.75
CA PRO A 27 -9.62 -0.25 5.40
C PRO A 27 -10.63 0.82 5.02
N CYS A 28 -10.52 1.98 5.68
CA CYS A 28 -11.45 3.07 5.47
C CYS A 28 -11.41 3.48 3.98
N ALA A 29 -12.50 4.06 3.45
CA ALA A 29 -12.58 4.45 2.04
C ALA A 29 -11.36 5.30 1.60
N GLN A 30 -10.81 6.12 2.51
CA GLN A 30 -9.61 6.91 2.29
C GLN A 30 -8.33 6.07 2.14
N GLN A 31 -8.15 5.01 2.94
CA GLN A 31 -7.02 4.09 2.79
C GLN A 31 -7.12 3.31 1.48
N LYS A 32 -8.32 2.85 1.10
CA LYS A 32 -8.55 2.19 -0.20
C LYS A 32 -8.18 3.11 -1.37
N ASN A 33 -8.63 4.36 -1.33
CA ASN A 33 -8.30 5.36 -2.35
C ASN A 33 -6.80 5.63 -2.44
N THR A 34 -6.12 5.73 -1.30
CA THR A 34 -4.67 5.97 -1.24
C THR A 34 -3.90 4.77 -1.83
N ALA A 35 -4.25 3.55 -1.42
CA ALA A 35 -3.62 2.33 -1.95
C ALA A 35 -3.84 2.17 -3.46
N HIS A 36 -5.03 2.50 -3.96
CA HIS A 36 -5.30 2.49 -5.40
C HIS A 36 -4.52 3.59 -6.13
N PHE A 37 -4.43 4.79 -5.58
CA PHE A 37 -3.65 5.88 -6.17
C PHE A 37 -2.18 5.51 -6.30
N GLN A 38 -1.60 4.91 -5.25
CA GLN A 38 -0.22 4.41 -5.25
C GLN A 38 0.03 3.37 -6.34
N LYS A 39 -0.89 2.41 -6.50
CA LYS A 39 -0.80 1.40 -7.58
C LYS A 39 -0.83 2.03 -8.97
N LEU A 40 -1.62 3.09 -9.14
CA LEU A 40 -1.78 3.81 -10.42
C LEU A 40 -0.70 4.85 -10.68
N TYR A 41 0.10 5.21 -9.67
CA TYR A 41 1.08 6.29 -9.76
C TYR A 41 2.04 6.19 -10.96
N PRO A 42 2.63 5.02 -11.31
CA PRO A 42 3.50 4.93 -12.49
C PRO A 42 2.76 5.23 -13.81
N ALA A 43 1.46 4.95 -13.89
CA ALA A 43 0.66 5.31 -15.06
C ALA A 43 0.32 6.81 -15.07
N ILE A 44 0.03 7.39 -13.90
CA ILE A 44 -0.22 8.82 -13.72
C ILE A 44 1.02 9.63 -14.12
N GLU A 45 2.20 9.22 -13.66
CA GLU A 45 3.47 9.89 -13.98
C GLU A 45 3.77 9.85 -15.49
N ARG A 46 3.56 8.70 -16.15
CA ARG A 46 3.68 8.58 -17.61
C ARG A 46 2.68 9.45 -18.37
N ALA A 47 1.47 9.64 -17.84
CA ALA A 47 0.49 10.54 -18.46
C ALA A 47 0.89 12.01 -18.29
N LEU A 48 1.40 12.38 -17.11
CA LEU A 48 1.90 13.73 -16.83
C LEU A 48 3.12 14.07 -17.70
N SER A 49 4.03 13.13 -17.94
CA SER A 49 5.18 13.34 -18.84
C SER A 49 4.74 13.56 -20.30
N ARG A 50 3.62 12.95 -20.72
CA ARG A 50 2.93 13.19 -22.00
C ARG A 50 2.07 14.45 -22.03
N LYS A 51 2.16 15.32 -21.02
CA LYS A 51 1.40 16.58 -20.89
C LYS A 51 -0.13 16.39 -20.83
N VAL A 52 -0.61 15.23 -20.37
CA VAL A 52 -2.05 15.04 -20.09
C VAL A 52 -2.46 15.96 -18.94
N SER A 53 -3.60 16.62 -19.07
CA SER A 53 -4.06 17.56 -18.04
C SER A 53 -4.48 16.83 -16.76
N GLN A 54 -4.24 17.47 -15.60
CA GLN A 54 -4.66 16.92 -14.30
C GLN A 54 -6.17 16.70 -14.23
N LYS A 55 -6.97 17.55 -14.88
CA LYS A 55 -8.43 17.39 -14.97
C LYS A 55 -8.82 16.10 -15.68
N GLN A 56 -8.19 15.79 -16.82
CA GLN A 56 -8.45 14.55 -17.54
C GLN A 56 -8.04 13.31 -16.75
N LEU A 57 -6.92 13.39 -16.01
CA LEU A 57 -6.50 12.31 -15.13
C LEU A 57 -7.50 12.07 -14.00
N VAL A 58 -7.96 13.13 -13.34
CA VAL A 58 -8.99 13.01 -12.28
C VAL A 58 -10.28 12.42 -12.83
N SER A 59 -10.80 12.90 -13.96
CA SER A 59 -12.00 12.32 -14.58
C SER A 59 -11.82 10.85 -14.96
N GLN A 60 -10.62 10.41 -15.30
CA GLN A 60 -10.34 9.01 -15.60
C GLN A 60 -10.21 8.17 -14.32
N LEU A 61 -9.67 8.72 -13.24
CA LEU A 61 -9.61 8.07 -11.93
C LEU A 61 -11.01 7.93 -11.30
N GLU A 62 -11.89 8.90 -11.50
CA GLU A 62 -13.29 8.83 -11.04
C GLU A 62 -14.05 7.64 -11.67
N LYS A 63 -13.77 7.30 -12.93
CA LYS A 63 -14.34 6.11 -13.60
C LYS A 63 -13.86 4.79 -13.01
N MET A 64 -12.77 4.81 -12.25
CA MET A 64 -12.21 3.65 -11.54
C MET A 64 -12.60 3.65 -10.05
N ASP A 65 -13.70 4.32 -9.71
CA ASP A 65 -14.21 4.52 -8.34
C ASP A 65 -13.28 5.33 -7.41
N LEU A 66 -12.23 5.98 -7.94
CA LEU A 66 -11.40 6.91 -7.17
C LEU A 66 -11.99 8.31 -7.24
N LYS A 67 -12.93 8.59 -6.34
CA LYS A 67 -13.51 9.93 -6.19
C LYS A 67 -12.52 10.86 -5.51
N LEU A 68 -11.75 11.57 -6.30
CA LEU A 68 -10.75 12.54 -5.85
C LEU A 68 -11.11 13.93 -6.38
N SER A 69 -11.16 14.92 -5.50
CA SER A 69 -11.16 16.31 -5.96
C SER A 69 -9.81 16.66 -6.60
N ILE A 70 -9.74 17.70 -7.42
CA ILE A 70 -8.46 18.18 -7.98
C ILE A 70 -7.44 18.52 -6.87
N GLY A 71 -7.91 19.09 -5.75
CA GLY A 71 -7.08 19.34 -4.58
C GLY A 71 -6.58 18.03 -3.94
N GLY A 72 -7.46 17.03 -3.81
CA GLY A 72 -7.11 15.71 -3.31
C GLY A 72 -6.11 14.97 -4.20
N PHE A 73 -6.27 15.07 -5.52
CA PHE A 73 -5.32 14.53 -6.49
C PHE A 73 -3.92 15.15 -6.32
N ARG A 74 -3.83 16.49 -6.19
CA ARG A 74 -2.55 17.17 -5.97
C ARG A 74 -1.90 16.79 -4.64
N ALA A 75 -2.70 16.66 -3.58
CA ALA A 75 -2.22 16.23 -2.27
C ALA A 75 -1.67 14.79 -2.33
N GLN A 76 -2.38 13.87 -2.97
CA GLN A 76 -1.95 12.48 -3.17
C GLN A 76 -0.69 12.40 -4.05
N LEU A 77 -0.62 13.19 -5.13
CA LEU A 77 0.56 13.27 -5.98
C LEU A 77 1.79 13.75 -5.22
N LYS A 78 1.64 14.81 -4.42
CA LYS A 78 2.72 15.36 -3.58
C LYS A 78 3.15 14.37 -2.50
N ALA A 79 2.19 13.77 -1.79
CA ALA A 79 2.48 12.77 -0.76
C ALA A 79 3.28 11.58 -1.33
N GLU A 80 2.91 11.10 -2.52
CA GLU A 80 3.62 10.00 -3.16
C GLU A 80 5.00 10.40 -3.70
N GLN A 81 5.16 11.64 -4.17
CA GLN A 81 6.46 12.19 -4.56
C GLN A 81 7.40 12.35 -3.36
N ASP A 82 6.90 12.91 -2.27
CA ASP A 82 7.68 13.12 -1.05
C ASP A 82 8.07 11.76 -0.44
N ARG A 83 7.16 10.79 -0.42
CA ARG A 83 7.43 9.40 -0.01
C ARG A 83 8.54 8.73 -0.82
N ARG A 84 8.54 8.87 -2.15
CA ARG A 84 9.58 8.30 -3.03
C ARG A 84 10.94 8.95 -2.83
N LYS A 85 10.99 10.24 -2.47
CA LYS A 85 12.24 10.92 -2.11
C LYS A 85 12.80 10.42 -0.79
N GLU A 86 11.94 10.15 0.18
CA GLU A 86 12.35 9.73 1.53
C GLU A 86 12.70 8.24 1.61
N CYS A 87 11.94 7.37 0.95
CA CYS A 87 12.07 5.91 1.09
C CYS A 87 12.57 5.19 -0.18
N GLY A 88 12.76 5.90 -1.30
CA GLY A 88 13.04 5.30 -2.60
C GLY A 88 11.82 4.60 -3.21
N ASP A 89 12.06 3.67 -4.13
CA ASP A 89 10.99 2.80 -4.64
C ASP A 89 10.62 1.77 -3.58
N VAL A 90 9.37 1.80 -3.16
CA VAL A 90 8.81 0.95 -2.10
C VAL A 90 7.43 0.52 -2.59
N LEU A 91 7.18 -0.79 -2.62
CA LEU A 91 5.97 -1.38 -3.20
C LEU A 91 4.90 -1.54 -2.11
N PRO A 92 3.64 -1.12 -2.35
CA PRO A 92 2.57 -1.40 -1.40
C PRO A 92 2.24 -2.90 -1.39
N CYS A 93 2.09 -3.48 -0.20
CA CYS A 93 1.64 -4.85 -0.02
C CYS A 93 0.24 -5.05 -0.63
N SER A 94 0.06 -6.10 -1.42
CA SER A 94 -1.21 -6.42 -2.06
C SER A 94 -2.33 -6.79 -1.07
N LEU A 95 -1.98 -7.28 0.12
CA LEU A 95 -2.92 -7.70 1.16
C LEU A 95 -3.25 -6.59 2.17
N CYS A 96 -2.25 -5.92 2.73
CA CYS A 96 -2.45 -4.97 3.84
C CYS A 96 -2.14 -3.51 3.49
N GLY A 97 -1.62 -3.23 2.29
CA GLY A 97 -1.23 -1.88 1.89
C GLY A 97 0.01 -1.32 2.60
N SER A 98 0.62 -2.08 3.52
CA SER A 98 1.90 -1.70 4.16
C SER A 98 3.01 -1.55 3.11
N LEU A 99 3.94 -0.64 3.35
CA LEU A 99 5.06 -0.39 2.43
C LEU A 99 6.12 -1.47 2.60
N LEU A 100 6.41 -2.20 1.52
CA LEU A 100 7.46 -3.20 1.47
C LEU A 100 8.68 -2.62 0.75
N PRO A 101 9.90 -2.77 1.29
CA PRO A 101 11.12 -2.37 0.60
C PRO A 101 11.16 -3.05 -0.78
N HIS A 102 11.54 -2.30 -1.82
CA HIS A 102 11.74 -2.88 -3.14
C HIS A 102 12.90 -3.86 -3.08
N MET A 103 12.59 -5.15 -2.98
CA MET A 103 13.56 -6.20 -3.21
C MET A 103 13.88 -6.15 -4.70
N GLU A 104 14.95 -5.45 -5.07
CA GLU A 104 15.57 -5.65 -6.37
C GLU A 104 15.80 -7.16 -6.50
N LYS A 105 15.29 -7.76 -7.59
CA LYS A 105 15.59 -9.16 -7.90
C LYS A 105 17.11 -9.29 -7.83
N VAL A 106 17.61 -10.00 -6.82
CA VAL A 106 18.97 -10.55 -6.87
C VAL A 106 18.95 -11.47 -8.08
N SER A 107 19.40 -10.94 -9.22
CA SER A 107 19.67 -11.73 -10.40
C SER A 107 20.63 -12.82 -9.93
N SER A 108 20.12 -14.05 -9.91
CA SER A 108 20.87 -15.26 -9.63
C SER A 108 21.99 -15.39 -10.67
N SER A 109 23.11 -14.73 -10.39
CA SER A 109 24.35 -14.82 -11.16
C SER A 109 25.44 -15.52 -10.32
N ILE A 110 25.05 -16.31 -9.31
CA ILE A 110 25.96 -17.20 -8.59
C ILE A 110 25.73 -18.63 -9.07
N ALA A 111 26.03 -18.88 -10.34
CA ALA A 111 26.14 -20.22 -10.90
C ALA A 111 27.17 -20.24 -12.04
N ALA A 112 28.40 -19.81 -11.76
CA ALA A 112 29.57 -20.13 -12.59
C ALA A 112 30.90 -20.07 -11.81
N ALA A 113 30.86 -20.18 -10.48
CA ALA A 113 32.05 -20.51 -9.70
C ALA A 113 31.94 -21.98 -9.31
N PHE A 114 33.02 -22.75 -9.51
CA PHE A 114 33.21 -24.15 -9.11
C PHE A 114 32.76 -25.26 -10.09
N ALA A 115 33.39 -25.31 -11.27
CA ALA A 115 33.69 -26.57 -11.94
C ALA A 115 35.12 -26.53 -12.52
N ASN A 116 36.12 -26.64 -11.64
CA ASN A 116 37.43 -27.12 -12.05
C ASN A 116 37.32 -28.61 -12.39
N LYS A 117 38.05 -29.08 -13.41
CA LYS A 117 39.08 -30.14 -13.31
C LYS A 117 39.23 -30.93 -14.63
N ASP A 118 40.41 -30.81 -15.24
CA ASP A 118 41.15 -31.77 -16.07
C ASP A 118 40.44 -32.57 -17.17
N MET A 119 40.67 -32.22 -18.44
CA MET A 119 40.97 -33.18 -19.51
C MET A 119 41.42 -32.45 -20.79
N ASN A 120 42.73 -32.27 -20.94
CA ASN A 120 43.32 -32.15 -22.28
C ASN A 120 44.63 -32.94 -22.32
N LYS A 121 44.83 -33.59 -23.47
CA LYS A 121 45.80 -34.64 -23.79
C LYS A 121 47.26 -34.25 -23.61
#